data_AF-X1FHM3-F1
#
_entry.id   AF-X1FHM3-F1
#
_cell.length_a   1.000
_cell.length_b   1.000
_cell.length_c   1.000
_cell.angle_alpha   90.00
_cell.angle_beta   90.00
_cell.angle_gamma   90.00
#
_symmetry.space_group_name_H-M   'P 1'
#
loop_
_entity.id
_entity.type
_entity.pdbx_description
1 polymer ?
#
loop_
_entity_poly.entity_id
_entity_poly.type
_entity_poly.pdbx_seq_one_letter_code
_entity_poly.pdbx_strand_id
1 'polypeptide(L)' 'MEPRVKEEQTTLSTQKTVLEVQNVRKYFTEKKGLFSSSSTNVVRAVDGISFDIKPN' A
#
# COMPACT_ATOMS: atom_id res chain seq x y z
N MET A 1 34.44 6.05 31.38
CA MET A 1 33.48 6.85 30.57
C MET A 1 32.86 5.89 29.57
N GLU A 2 31.63 5.47 29.82
CA GLU A 2 30.87 4.64 28.88
C GLU A 2 29.88 5.52 28.12
N PRO A 3 29.81 5.38 26.80
CA PRO A 3 28.55 5.47 26.09
C PRO A 3 28.10 4.05 25.70
N ARG A 4 27.30 3.44 26.60
CA ARG A 4 26.25 2.47 26.23
C ARG A 4 25.30 3.16 25.25
N VAL A 5 24.55 2.38 24.48
CA VAL A 5 23.54 2.78 23.48
C VAL A 5 24.11 2.84 22.06
N LYS A 6 24.11 1.69 21.38
CA LYS A 6 23.94 1.58 19.91
C LYS A 6 23.68 0.15 19.44
N GLU A 7 22.93 -0.65 20.19
CA GLU A 7 22.58 -2.02 19.79
C GLU A 7 21.09 -2.32 20.05
N GLU A 8 20.17 -1.52 19.52
CA GLU A 8 18.73 -1.83 19.60
C GLU A 8 17.97 -1.61 18.27
N GLN A 9 18.66 -1.62 17.12
CA GLN A 9 17.99 -1.39 15.82
C GLN A 9 18.17 -2.50 14.78
N THR A 10 18.56 -3.70 15.20
CA THR A 10 18.88 -4.79 14.24
C THR A 10 18.14 -6.11 14.49
N THR A 11 16.91 -6.07 15.01
CA THR A 11 16.11 -7.30 15.23
C THR A 11 14.76 -7.32 14.52
N LEU A 12 14.49 -6.41 13.57
CA LEU A 12 13.21 -6.34 12.84
C LEU A 12 13.17 -7.16 11.52
N SER A 13 14.22 -7.93 11.21
CA SER A 13 14.48 -8.47 9.86
C SER A 13 14.19 -9.97 9.68
N THR A 14 13.80 -10.72 10.71
CA THR A 14 13.70 -12.20 10.61
C THR A 14 12.29 -12.73 10.84
N GLN A 15 11.27 -11.87 10.77
CA GLN A 15 9.89 -12.35 10.70
C GLN A 15 9.53 -12.58 9.24
N LYS A 16 9.28 -13.85 8.88
CA LYS A 16 8.91 -14.27 7.53
C LYS A 16 7.66 -13.51 7.08
N THR A 17 7.78 -12.63 6.08
CA THR A 17 6.64 -11.95 5.48
C THR A 17 5.60 -12.97 4.99
N VAL A 18 4.36 -12.85 5.46
CA VAL A 18 3.26 -13.72 5.06
C VAL A 18 2.69 -13.28 3.73
N LEU A 19 2.53 -11.98 3.55
CA LEU A 19 2.01 -11.38 2.33
C LEU A 19 2.73 -10.07 2.05
N GLU A 20 3.19 -9.91 0.82
CA GLU A 20 3.77 -8.68 0.33
C GLU A 20 2.89 -8.15 -0.81
N VAL A 21 2.49 -6.89 -0.68
CA VAL A 21 1.62 -6.20 -1.62
C VAL A 21 2.36 -4.96 -2.12
N GLN A 22 2.51 -4.83 -3.44
CA GLN A 22 3.24 -3.73 -4.04
C GLN A 22 2.38 -2.98 -5.06
N ASN A 23 2.44 -1.64 -4.99
CA ASN A 23 1.91 -0.72 -6.00
C ASN A 23 0.44 -1.03 -6.39
N VAL A 24 -0.40 -1.31 -5.40
CA VAL A 24 -1.82 -1.53 -5.63
C VAL A 24 -2.48 -0.23 -6.09
N ARG A 25 -3.18 -0.32 -7.21
CA ARG A 25 -3.95 0.77 -7.80
C ARG A 25 -5.37 0.30 -8.04
N LYS A 26 -6.35 1.10 -7.65
CA LYS A 26 -7.76 0.84 -7.87
C LYS A 26 -8.42 2.08 -8.44
N TYR A 27 -9.16 1.89 -9.52
CA TYR A 27 -9.91 2.93 -10.21
C TYR A 27 -11.38 2.53 -10.25
N PHE A 28 -12.27 3.50 -10.04
CA PHE A 28 -13.69 3.34 -10.31
C PHE A 28 -14.06 4.15 -11.55
N THR A 29 -14.85 3.56 -12.43
CA THR A 29 -15.45 4.25 -13.56
C THR A 29 -16.86 4.65 -13.20
N GLU A 30 -17.17 5.94 -13.29
CA GLU A 30 -18.55 6.40 -13.13
C GLU A 30 -19.33 6.05 -14.39
N LYS A 31 -20.20 5.02 -14.31
CA LYS A 31 -21.10 4.68 -15.41
C LYS A 31 -22.23 5.70 -15.46
N LYS A 32 -22.12 6.66 -16.36
CA LYS A 32 -23.20 7.59 -16.70
C LYS A 32 -24.13 6.89 -17.71
N GLY A 33 -25.46 7.01 -17.53
CA GLY A 33 -26.48 6.24 -18.26
C GLY A 33 -26.47 6.43 -19.79
N LEU A 34 -27.30 5.62 -20.48
CA LEU A 34 -27.30 5.38 -21.94
C LEU A 34 -27.43 6.62 -22.86
N PHE A 35 -27.72 7.82 -22.31
CA PHE A 35 -27.89 9.07 -23.06
C PHE A 35 -26.93 10.19 -22.64
N SER A 36 -25.86 9.85 -21.92
CA SER A 36 -24.97 10.88 -21.42
C SER A 36 -23.76 11.11 -22.33
N SER A 37 -23.68 12.33 -22.86
CA SER A 37 -22.56 12.80 -23.68
C SER A 37 -21.23 12.69 -22.94
N SER A 38 -20.24 12.18 -23.67
CA SER A 38 -18.91 11.69 -23.31
C SER A 38 -18.20 12.46 -22.20
N SER A 39 -18.13 11.85 -21.02
CA SER A 39 -17.02 11.97 -20.09
C SER A 39 -17.10 10.80 -19.11
N THR A 40 -16.34 9.75 -19.40
CA THR A 40 -16.12 8.67 -18.43
C THR A 40 -15.22 9.23 -17.34
N ASN A 41 -15.81 9.69 -16.24
CA ASN A 41 -15.02 10.12 -15.09
C ASN A 41 -14.37 8.88 -14.47
N VAL A 42 -13.03 8.86 -14.48
CA VAL A 42 -12.24 7.83 -13.82
C VAL A 42 -11.76 8.41 -12.49
N VAL A 43 -12.22 7.84 -11.39
CA VAL A 43 -11.84 8.27 -10.05
C VAL A 43 -10.83 7.29 -9.46
N ARG A 44 -9.70 7.82 -8.99
CA ARG A 44 -8.67 7.04 -8.27
C ARG A 44 -9.16 6.73 -6.86
N ALA A 45 -9.31 5.46 -6.55
CA ALA A 45 -9.75 4.98 -5.24
C ALA A 45 -8.58 4.58 -4.34
N VAL A 46 -7.56 3.98 -4.94
CA VAL A 46 -6.31 3.60 -4.29
C VAL A 46 -5.20 3.91 -5.26
N ASP A 47 -4.18 4.65 -4.83
CA ASP A 47 -3.05 5.03 -5.68
C ASP A 47 -1.73 4.61 -5.06
N GLY A 48 -1.11 3.58 -5.63
CA GLY A 48 0.28 3.21 -5.35
C GLY A 48 0.56 2.66 -3.95
N ILE A 49 -0.39 1.97 -3.31
CA ILE A 49 -0.17 1.44 -1.96
C ILE A 49 0.73 0.20 -2.00
N SER A 50 1.75 0.18 -1.14
CA SER A 50 2.61 -0.98 -0.89
C SER A 50 2.66 -1.26 0.62
N PHE A 51 2.54 -2.53 1.00
CA PHE A 51 2.63 -2.96 2.40
C PHE A 51 2.99 -4.45 2.51
N ASP A 52 3.52 -4.83 3.66
CA ASP A 52 3.82 -6.20 4.05
C ASP A 52 3.04 -6.61 5.30
N ILE A 53 2.58 -7.86 5.34
CA ILE A 53 1.94 -8.47 6.50
C ILE A 53 2.92 -9.45 7.12
N LYS A 54 3.21 -9.25 8.41
CA LYS A 54 4.05 -10.13 9.22
C LYS A 54 3.18 -11.05 10.11
N PRO A 55 3.66 -12.25 10.45
CA PRO A 55 2.98 -13.12 11.41
C PRO A 55 3.08 -12.49 12.80
N ASN A 56 2.01 -12.62 13.59
CA ASN A 56 1.91 -12.10 14.95
C ASN A 56 2.73 -12.94 15.95
#